data_AF-A0A1G3BR52-F1
#
_entry.id   AF-A0A1G3BR52-F1
#
_cell.length_a   1.000
_cell.length_b   1.000
_cell.length_c   1.000
_cell.angle_alpha   90.00
_cell.angle_beta   90.00
_cell.angle_gamma   90.00
#
_symmetry.space_group_name_H-M   'P 1'
#
loop_
_entity.id
_entity.type
_entity.pdbx_description
1 polymer ?
#
loop_
_entity_poly.entity_id
_entity_poly.type
_entity_poly.pdbx_seq_one_letter_code
_entity_poly.pdbx_strand_id
1 'polypeptide(L)'
;MKTKIMKKRISDEEYYETYGVLSDIVDEDIDLSLEDSLKRDMLEGKRKRTLRNVSIKIDPLYLLSIKKIATLKGIPYQTLVRQWLVEKIRKELKIA
;
A
#
# COMPACT_ATOMS: atom_id res chain seq x y z
N MET A 1 -16.61 -40.32 22.59
CA MET A 1 -15.42 -40.69 21.80
C MET A 1 -15.09 -39.51 20.88
N LYS A 2 -13.91 -38.90 21.01
CA LYS A 2 -13.52 -37.70 20.23
C LYS A 2 -12.65 -38.15 19.05
N THR A 3 -13.13 -37.99 17.82
CA THR A 3 -12.31 -38.25 16.62
C THR A 3 -11.72 -36.92 16.16
N LYS A 4 -10.46 -36.67 16.50
CA LYS A 4 -9.66 -35.53 16.01
C LYS A 4 -9.36 -35.79 14.53
N ILE A 5 -10.04 -35.09 13.63
CA ILE A 5 -9.67 -35.07 12.21
C ILE A 5 -8.46 -34.15 12.07
N MET A 6 -7.30 -34.74 11.81
CA MET A 6 -6.04 -34.05 11.55
C MET A 6 -6.18 -33.33 10.20
N LYS A 7 -6.42 -32.01 10.22
CA LYS A 7 -6.37 -31.18 9.01
C LYS A 7 -4.93 -31.13 8.50
N LYS A 8 -4.68 -31.78 7.37
CA LYS A 8 -3.43 -31.67 6.60
C LYS A 8 -3.20 -30.18 6.33
N ARG A 9 -2.02 -29.65 6.66
CA ARG A 9 -1.64 -28.27 6.29
C ARG A 9 -1.43 -28.27 4.77
N ILE A 10 -2.40 -27.72 4.05
CA ILE A 10 -2.31 -27.48 2.61
C ILE A 10 -1.70 -26.09 2.45
N SER A 11 -0.79 -25.89 1.49
CA SER A 11 -0.25 -24.56 1.15
C SER A 11 -1.38 -23.69 0.62
N ASP A 12 -1.36 -22.39 0.93
CA ASP A 12 -2.39 -21.45 0.47
C ASP A 12 -2.54 -21.50 -1.07
N GLU A 13 -1.42 -21.69 -1.78
CA GLU A 13 -1.36 -21.83 -3.24
C GLU A 13 -2.17 -23.05 -3.76
N GLU A 14 -1.93 -24.23 -3.20
CA GLU A 14 -2.66 -25.47 -3.56
C GLU A 14 -4.15 -25.38 -3.22
N TYR A 15 -4.49 -24.67 -2.13
CA TYR A 15 -5.88 -24.44 -1.73
C TYR A 15 -6.61 -23.59 -2.78
N TYR A 16 -6.00 -22.49 -3.22
CA TYR A 16 -6.62 -21.58 -4.19
C TYR A 16 -6.72 -22.18 -5.60
N GLU A 17 -5.75 -23.00 -6.03
CA GLU A 17 -5.83 -23.72 -7.31
C GLU A 17 -6.91 -24.80 -7.32
N THR A 18 -7.08 -25.53 -6.21
CA THR A 18 -7.98 -26.69 -6.17
C THR A 18 -9.42 -26.32 -5.87
N TYR A 19 -9.63 -25.39 -4.93
CA TYR A 19 -10.97 -25.11 -4.40
C TYR A 19 -11.63 -23.89 -5.04
N GLY A 20 -10.86 -22.99 -5.69
CA GLY A 20 -11.38 -21.86 -6.46
C GLY A 20 -12.31 -20.94 -5.65
N VAL A 21 -11.81 -19.77 -5.23
CA VAL A 21 -12.55 -18.83 -4.35
C VAL A 21 -13.76 -18.16 -4.97
N LEU A 22 -14.05 -18.38 -6.26
CA LEU A 22 -15.11 -17.66 -6.97
C LEU A 22 -16.51 -17.95 -6.41
N SER A 23 -16.74 -19.16 -5.87
CA SER A 23 -17.99 -19.53 -5.19
C SER A 23 -18.11 -18.98 -3.77
N ASP A 24 -17.00 -18.56 -3.17
CA ASP A 24 -16.94 -18.02 -1.81
C ASP A 24 -17.10 -16.48 -1.80
N ILE A 25 -17.15 -15.84 -2.98
CA ILE A 25 -17.44 -14.41 -3.10
C ILE A 25 -18.94 -14.21 -2.89
N VAL A 26 -19.28 -13.82 -1.66
CA VAL A 26 -20.65 -13.48 -1.29
C VAL A 26 -20.92 -12.03 -1.69
N ASP A 27 -22.00 -11.80 -2.44
CA ASP A 27 -22.48 -10.45 -2.81
C ASP A 27 -23.26 -9.84 -1.63
N GLU A 28 -22.59 -9.76 -0.48
CA GLU A 28 -23.10 -9.06 0.70
C GLU A 28 -22.63 -7.60 0.62
N ASP A 29 -23.55 -6.67 0.93
CA ASP A 29 -23.20 -5.27 1.15
C ASP A 29 -22.22 -5.19 2.33
N ILE A 30 -20.93 -5.16 2.02
CA ILE A 30 -19.89 -4.94 3.01
C ILE A 30 -20.11 -3.51 3.53
N ASP A 31 -20.58 -3.38 4.78
CA ASP A 31 -20.57 -2.11 5.47
C ASP A 31 -19.11 -1.69 5.67
N LEU A 32 -18.58 -0.98 4.68
CA LEU A 32 -17.32 -0.24 4.76
C LEU A 32 -17.55 0.95 5.67
N SER A 33 -17.89 0.69 6.94
CA SER A 33 -18.03 1.73 7.95
C SER A 33 -16.64 2.33 8.16
N LEU A 34 -16.37 3.43 7.46
CA LEU A 34 -15.19 4.25 7.71
C LEU A 34 -15.22 4.63 9.17
N GLU A 35 -14.15 4.32 9.90
CA GLU A 35 -13.98 4.69 11.29
C GLU A 35 -14.39 6.17 11.48
N ASP A 36 -15.23 6.46 12.49
CA ASP A 36 -15.88 7.78 12.62
C ASP A 36 -14.87 8.94 12.67
N SER A 37 -13.65 8.67 13.15
CA SER A 37 -12.51 9.60 13.12
C SER A 37 -12.12 9.99 11.69
N LEU A 38 -12.00 9.02 10.78
CA LEU A 38 -11.63 9.22 9.39
C LEU A 38 -12.74 9.94 8.61
N LYS A 39 -14.00 9.61 8.89
CA LYS A 39 -15.17 10.29 8.30
C LYS A 39 -15.23 11.76 8.71
N ARG A 40 -14.96 12.06 9.99
CA ARG A 40 -14.84 13.45 10.50
C ARG A 40 -13.69 14.19 9.86
N ASP A 41 -12.51 13.59 9.73
CA ASP A 41 -11.36 14.22 9.08
C ASP A 41 -11.58 14.51 7.58
N MET A 42 -12.36 13.66 6.90
CA MET A 42 -12.79 13.86 5.51
C MET A 42 -13.81 14.99 5.38
N LEU A 43 -14.84 15.01 6.23
CA LEU A 43 -15.89 16.02 6.23
C LEU A 43 -15.40 17.41 6.68
N GLU A 44 -14.50 17.46 7.68
CA GLU A 44 -13.91 18.70 8.18
C GLU A 44 -12.83 19.28 7.26
N GLY A 45 -12.48 18.59 6.15
CA GLY A 45 -11.48 19.07 5.20
C GLY A 45 -10.06 19.20 5.78
N LYS A 46 -9.85 18.73 7.02
CA LYS A 46 -8.56 18.74 7.73
C LYS A 46 -7.53 17.78 7.11
N ARG A 47 -7.96 16.95 6.17
CA ARG A 47 -7.10 16.11 5.32
C ARG A 47 -6.16 16.90 4.39
N LYS A 48 -6.06 18.23 4.53
CA LYS A 48 -4.99 19.01 3.90
C LYS A 48 -3.78 19.09 4.82
N ARG A 49 -3.00 18.01 4.91
CA ARG A 49 -1.60 18.16 5.30
C ARG A 49 -0.95 19.00 4.20
N THR A 50 -0.81 20.30 4.44
CA THR A 50 -0.26 21.23 3.47
C THR A 50 1.18 20.82 3.17
N LEU A 51 1.41 20.31 1.97
CA LEU A 51 2.75 19.97 1.52
C LEU A 51 3.57 21.27 1.49
N ARG A 52 4.69 21.29 2.22
CA ARG A 52 5.64 22.41 2.14
C ARG A 52 6.52 22.23 0.91
N ASN A 53 6.74 23.31 0.18
CA ASN A 53 7.70 23.33 -0.90
C ASN A 53 9.12 23.34 -0.31
N VAL A 54 9.94 22.35 -0.70
CA VAL A 54 11.34 22.23 -0.27
C VAL A 54 12.21 22.24 -1.52
N SER A 55 13.26 23.05 -1.51
CA SER A 55 14.27 23.07 -2.56
C SER A 55 15.49 22.30 -2.10
N ILE A 56 15.98 21.36 -2.91
CA ILE A 56 17.14 20.52 -2.63
C ILE A 56 18.08 20.61 -3.82
N LYS A 57 19.36 20.91 -3.57
CA LYS A 57 20.41 20.87 -4.60
C LYS A 57 20.80 19.42 -4.85
N ILE A 58 20.77 18.98 -6.09
CA ILE A 58 21.09 17.61 -6.53
C ILE A 58 21.98 17.72 -7.77
N ASP A 59 22.91 16.79 -7.93
CA ASP A 59 23.68 16.66 -9.17
C ASP A 59 22.74 16.46 -10.38
N PRO A 60 22.91 17.24 -11.47
CA PRO A 60 22.14 17.07 -12.70
C PRO A 60 22.11 15.63 -13.25
N LEU A 61 23.19 14.87 -13.10
CA LEU A 61 23.27 13.47 -13.57
C LEU A 61 22.32 12.55 -12.80
N TYR A 62 22.23 12.74 -11.49
CA TYR A 62 21.26 12.00 -10.66
C TYR A 62 19.83 12.40 -11.00
N LEU A 63 19.56 13.69 -11.24
CA LEU A 63 18.23 14.14 -11.64
C LEU A 63 17.78 13.49 -12.96
N LEU A 64 18.68 13.39 -13.95
CA LEU A 64 18.40 12.74 -15.23
C LEU A 64 18.07 11.26 -15.03
N SER A 65 18.85 10.59 -14.19
CA SER A 65 18.68 9.17 -13.87
C SER A 65 17.33 8.91 -13.18
N ILE A 66 16.96 9.75 -12.22
CA ILE A 66 15.65 9.70 -11.52
C ILE A 66 14.51 9.89 -12.52
N LYS A 67 14.61 10.87 -13.41
CA LYS A 67 13.60 11.10 -14.45
C LYS A 67 13.44 9.88 -15.35
N LYS A 68 14.54 9.26 -15.78
CA LYS A 68 14.51 8.03 -16.60
C LYS A 68 13.78 6.89 -15.89
N ILE A 69 14.10 6.67 -14.61
CA ILE A 69 13.45 5.63 -13.79
C ILE A 69 11.96 5.94 -13.61
N ALA A 70 11.60 7.20 -13.40
CA ALA A 70 10.23 7.64 -13.22
C ALA A 70 9.40 7.40 -14.50
N THR A 71 9.95 7.73 -15.67
CA THR A 71 9.33 7.45 -16.97
C THR A 71 9.09 5.96 -17.18
N LEU A 72 10.08 5.11 -16.86
CA LEU A 72 9.94 3.65 -16.96
C LEU A 72 8.84 3.11 -16.05
N LYS A 73 8.64 3.73 -14.88
CA LYS A 73 7.60 3.36 -13.92
C LYS A 73 6.24 4.03 -14.19
N GLY A 74 6.12 4.86 -15.23
CA GLY A 74 4.89 5.58 -15.55
C GLY A 74 4.44 6.60 -14.49
N ILE A 75 5.35 7.08 -13.64
CA ILE A 75 5.02 8.01 -12.55
C ILE A 75 5.86 9.29 -12.63
N PRO A 76 5.39 10.44 -12.11
CA PRO A 76 6.18 11.66 -12.05
C PRO A 76 7.45 11.49 -11.20
N TYR A 77 8.56 12.09 -11.62
CA TYR A 77 9.83 12.01 -10.88
C TYR A 77 9.72 12.55 -9.44
N GLN A 78 8.86 13.55 -9.21
CA GLN A 78 8.60 14.10 -7.88
C GLN A 78 7.91 13.08 -6.96
N THR A 79 6.99 12.28 -7.51
CA THR A 79 6.30 11.21 -6.78
C THR A 79 7.28 10.09 -6.43
N LEU A 80 8.13 9.70 -7.37
CA LEU A 80 9.15 8.68 -7.14
C LEU A 80 10.11 9.08 -6.01
N VAL A 81 10.61 10.32 -6.03
CA VAL A 81 11.52 10.83 -4.99
C VAL A 81 10.82 10.84 -3.62
N ARG A 82 9.54 11.23 -3.57
CA ARG A 82 8.75 11.18 -2.33
C ARG A 82 8.59 9.76 -1.81
N GLN A 83 8.28 8.81 -2.68
CA GLN A 83 8.12 7.41 -2.29
C GLN A 83 9.42 6.85 -1.70
N TRP A 84 10.55 7.04 -2.38
CA TRP A 84 11.85 6.60 -1.88
C TRP A 84 12.22 7.24 -0.54
N LEU A 85 11.91 8.52 -0.35
CA LEU A 85 12.14 9.20 0.92
C LEU A 85 11.34 8.54 2.05
N VAL A 86 10.06 8.24 1.80
CA VAL A 86 9.19 7.58 2.80
C VAL A 86 9.68 6.17 3.10
N GLU A 87 10.00 5.37 2.07
CA GLU A 87 10.52 4.01 2.23
C GLU A 87 11.81 4.00 3.06
N LYS A 88 12.74 4.93 2.79
CA LYS A 88 13.98 5.06 3.54
C LYS A 88 13.74 5.47 4.98
N ILE A 89 12.90 6.48 5.23
CA ILE A 89 12.55 6.92 6.59
C ILE A 89 11.92 5.78 7.39
N ARG A 90 10.96 5.05 6.81
CA ARG A 90 10.33 3.90 7.47
C ARG A 90 11.34 2.81 7.82
N LYS A 91 12.25 2.51 6.89
CA LYS A 91 13.32 1.52 7.10
C LYS A 91 14.24 1.91 8.27
N GLU A 92 14.68 3.17 8.34
CA GLU A 92 15.54 3.66 9.42
C GLU A 92 14.79 3.71 10.78
N LEU A 93 13.51 4.08 10.77
CA LEU A 93 12.68 4.11 11.97
C LEU A 93 12.19 2.72 12.42
N LYS A 94 12.48 1.65 11.67
CA LYS A 94 11.96 0.28 11.88
C LYS A 94 10.43 0.23 12.01
N ILE A 95 9.73 1.15 11.37
CA ILE A 95 8.26 1.15 11.30
C ILE A 95 7.91 0.27 10.11
N ALA A 96 7.54 -0.98 10.39
CA ALA A 96 7.13 -1.99 9.41
C ALA A 96 5.78 -1.63 8.79
#